data_AF-A0A8C6HW27-F1
#
_entry.id   AF-A0A8C6HW27-F1
#
_cell.length_a   1.000
_cell.length_b   1.000
_cell.length_c   1.000
_cell.angle_alpha   90.00
_cell.angle_beta   90.00
_cell.angle_gamma   90.00
#
_symmetry.space_group_name_H-M   'P 1'
#
loop_
_entity.id
_entity.type
_entity.pdbx_description
1 polymer ?
#
loop_
_entity_poly.entity_id
_entity_poly.type
_entity_poly.pdbx_seq_one_letter_code
_entity_poly.pdbx_strand_id
1 'polypeptide(L)'
;MAKGKRKNPTNRNQDHSPSSERSTPTPPSPGHPNTTENLDPDLKTFLMMMIEDIKKDFHKSLKELQESTAKELQALKEKQENTAKQVEIIKEKQENTSKQVMEMNKTILEVKGEVDTIKKTQSEATLEIETLGKRSGTIDASISNRIQEMEERISGAEDSIENIDTTVKENTKCKRILTQNIQVIQDTMRRQNLRIIGIDENEDFQLKGPANIFNKIIEENFPNIKKEMPMIIQEAY
;
A
#
# COMPACT_ATOMS: atom_id res chain seq x y z
N MET A 1 28.31 -30.57 42.38
CA MET A 1 29.04 -31.84 42.14
C MET A 1 30.42 -31.55 41.56
N ALA A 2 31.42 -32.33 42.00
CA ALA A 2 32.79 -32.59 41.50
C ALA A 2 33.48 -31.56 40.57
N LYS A 3 34.60 -30.93 40.96
CA LYS A 3 36.00 -31.44 41.04
C LYS A 3 36.60 -31.98 39.72
N GLY A 4 37.70 -31.35 39.30
CA GLY A 4 38.74 -31.89 38.40
C GLY A 4 39.51 -30.75 37.71
N LYS A 5 40.44 -30.03 38.34
CA LYS A 5 41.85 -30.35 38.69
C LYS A 5 42.74 -30.92 37.57
N ARG A 6 43.85 -30.20 37.34
CA ARG A 6 45.23 -30.56 36.89
C ARG A 6 45.60 -29.93 35.53
N LYS A 7 46.76 -29.29 35.31
CA LYS A 7 48.02 -29.14 36.06
C LYS A 7 48.81 -27.97 35.43
N ASN A 8 49.42 -27.11 36.25
CA ASN A 8 50.67 -26.41 35.90
C ASN A 8 51.86 -27.34 36.20
N PRO A 9 53.05 -27.04 35.65
CA PRO A 9 54.10 -26.65 36.58
C PRO A 9 54.88 -25.40 36.13
N THR A 10 55.13 -24.56 37.12
CA THR A 10 56.11 -23.48 37.17
C THR A 10 57.52 -24.07 37.41
N ASN A 11 58.56 -23.49 36.80
CA ASN A 11 59.97 -23.61 37.22
C ASN A 11 60.70 -22.41 36.56
N ARG A 12 61.20 -21.33 37.17
CA ARG A 12 62.03 -21.04 38.36
C ARG A 12 63.37 -21.79 38.39
N ASN A 13 64.43 -20.99 38.61
CA ASN A 13 65.87 -21.26 38.81
C ASN A 13 66.65 -20.46 37.74
N GLN A 14 67.34 -19.34 38.01
CA GLN A 14 68.23 -19.02 39.13
C GLN A 14 69.12 -20.22 39.48
N ASP A 15 70.36 -20.25 38.96
CA ASP A 15 71.50 -19.78 39.75
C ASP A 15 72.87 -20.32 39.27
N HIS A 16 73.85 -19.44 39.47
CA HIS A 16 75.24 -19.70 39.86
C HIS A 16 76.20 -20.47 38.94
N SER A 17 77.20 -19.72 38.49
CA SER A 17 78.55 -20.13 38.13
C SER A 17 79.18 -21.08 39.16
N PRO A 18 80.04 -22.02 38.72
CA PRO A 18 81.20 -22.44 39.50
C PRO A 18 82.40 -21.58 39.10
N SER A 19 82.98 -20.96 40.12
CA SER A 19 84.30 -20.34 40.09
C SER A 19 85.38 -21.40 40.29
N SER A 20 86.54 -21.15 39.66
CA SER A 20 87.89 -21.55 40.07
C SER A 20 88.36 -22.99 39.83
N GLU A 21 89.22 -23.16 38.83
CA GLU A 21 90.47 -23.90 39.01
C GLU A 21 91.63 -23.19 38.30
N ARG A 22 92.48 -22.57 39.13
CA ARG A 22 93.79 -22.03 38.76
C ARG A 22 94.72 -23.23 38.58
N SER A 23 94.93 -23.66 37.34
CA SER A 23 95.95 -24.70 37.06
C SER A 23 97.35 -24.12 37.29
N THR A 24 98.03 -24.68 38.26
CA THR A 24 99.45 -24.51 38.56
C THR A 24 100.31 -25.07 37.43
N PRO A 25 101.60 -24.67 37.33
CA PRO A 25 102.46 -24.98 36.20
C PRO A 25 102.83 -26.46 36.20
N THR A 26 102.58 -27.14 35.08
CA THR A 26 103.20 -28.43 34.77
C THR A 26 104.72 -28.22 34.67
N PRO A 27 105.55 -29.06 35.31
CA PRO A 27 107.01 -28.96 35.17
C PRO A 27 107.42 -29.15 33.70
N PRO A 28 108.57 -28.61 33.26
CA PRO A 28 109.04 -28.82 31.90
C PRO A 28 109.20 -30.32 31.67
N SER A 29 108.44 -30.86 30.71
CA SER A 29 108.69 -32.19 30.19
C SER A 29 110.14 -32.20 29.65
N PRO A 30 110.96 -33.22 29.98
CA PRO A 30 112.28 -33.36 29.39
C PRO A 30 112.12 -33.28 27.88
N GLY A 31 112.93 -32.44 27.23
CA GLY A 31 112.95 -32.33 25.79
C GLY A 31 113.07 -33.72 25.18
N HIS A 32 112.02 -34.17 24.51
CA HIS A 32 112.19 -35.17 23.48
C HIS A 32 113.02 -34.49 22.39
N PRO A 33 114.20 -35.01 22.02
CA PRO A 33 114.85 -34.51 20.83
C PRO A 33 113.82 -34.64 19.69
N ASN A 34 113.64 -33.57 18.91
CA ASN A 34 113.20 -33.74 17.54
C ASN A 34 114.27 -34.63 16.89
N THR A 35 114.11 -35.95 17.03
CA THR A 35 114.73 -36.90 16.14
C THR A 35 114.21 -36.48 14.79
N THR A 36 115.06 -35.76 14.05
CA THR A 36 114.92 -35.71 12.60
C THR A 36 115.20 -37.15 12.20
N GLU A 37 114.17 -37.99 12.24
CA GLU A 37 114.18 -39.21 11.45
C GLU A 37 114.49 -38.70 10.06
N ASN A 38 115.70 -39.01 9.58
CA ASN A 38 116.02 -38.90 8.16
C ASN A 38 115.09 -39.89 7.47
N LEU A 39 113.85 -39.42 7.25
CA LEU A 39 112.92 -40.00 6.33
C LEU A 39 113.65 -40.05 5.00
N ASP A 40 113.74 -41.25 4.45
CA ASP A 40 114.21 -41.53 3.11
C ASP A 40 113.73 -40.41 2.16
N PRO A 41 114.63 -39.78 1.36
CA PRO A 41 114.25 -38.75 0.39
C PRO A 41 113.02 -39.12 -0.46
N ASP A 42 112.82 -40.41 -0.75
CA ASP A 42 111.66 -40.94 -1.47
C ASP A 42 110.36 -40.94 -0.65
N LEU A 43 110.42 -41.11 0.66
CA LEU A 43 109.25 -41.05 1.54
C LEU A 43 108.80 -39.59 1.77
N LYS A 44 109.74 -38.65 1.79
CA LYS A 44 109.47 -37.22 1.89
C LYS A 44 108.78 -36.66 0.63
N THR A 45 109.22 -37.09 -0.55
CA THR A 45 108.58 -36.71 -1.83
C THR A 45 107.20 -37.34 -1.97
N PHE A 46 107.03 -38.61 -1.55
CA PHE A 46 105.71 -39.27 -1.52
C PHE A 46 104.72 -38.54 -0.58
N LEU A 47 105.14 -38.15 0.63
CA LEU A 47 104.32 -37.38 1.56
C LEU A 47 103.91 -36.00 1.00
N MET A 48 104.84 -35.32 0.32
CA MET A 48 104.58 -34.01 -0.30
C MET A 48 103.54 -34.12 -1.43
N MET A 49 103.64 -35.15 -2.27
CA MET A 49 102.66 -35.44 -3.31
C MET A 49 101.27 -35.73 -2.73
N MET A 50 101.18 -36.56 -1.67
CA MET A 50 99.92 -36.80 -0.96
C MET A 50 99.33 -35.51 -0.36
N ILE A 51 100.14 -34.63 0.21
CA ILE A 51 99.69 -33.34 0.77
C ILE A 51 99.19 -32.40 -0.34
N GLU A 52 99.86 -32.36 -1.49
CA GLU A 52 99.45 -31.56 -2.65
C GLU A 52 98.09 -32.03 -3.19
N ASP A 53 97.89 -33.34 -3.31
CA ASP A 53 96.62 -33.95 -3.73
C ASP A 53 95.50 -33.67 -2.73
N ILE A 54 95.75 -33.84 -1.43
CA ILE A 54 94.78 -33.51 -0.36
C ILE A 54 94.39 -32.03 -0.41
N LYS A 55 95.36 -31.11 -0.60
CA LYS A 55 95.08 -29.67 -0.74
C LYS A 55 94.20 -29.39 -1.95
N LYS A 56 94.46 -30.05 -3.07
CA LYS A 56 93.70 -29.89 -4.31
C LYS A 56 92.26 -30.40 -4.16
N ASP A 57 92.08 -31.57 -3.55
CA ASP A 57 90.76 -32.15 -3.27
C ASP A 57 89.96 -31.32 -2.27
N PHE A 58 90.63 -30.80 -1.23
CA PHE A 58 89.99 -29.91 -0.26
C PHE A 58 89.56 -28.59 -0.91
N HIS A 59 90.42 -27.99 -1.73
CA HIS A 59 90.09 -26.76 -2.45
C HIS A 59 88.93 -26.96 -3.42
N LYS A 60 88.92 -28.08 -4.16
CA LYS A 60 87.82 -28.46 -5.04
C LYS A 60 86.51 -28.64 -4.29
N SER A 61 86.52 -29.42 -3.21
CA SER A 61 85.34 -29.68 -2.37
C SER A 61 84.81 -28.39 -1.72
N LEU A 62 85.71 -27.52 -1.26
CA LEU A 62 85.35 -26.21 -0.71
C LEU A 62 84.69 -25.32 -1.76
N LYS A 63 85.25 -25.28 -2.97
CA LYS A 63 84.67 -24.51 -4.08
C LYS A 63 83.29 -25.04 -4.47
N GLU A 64 83.14 -26.36 -4.57
CA GLU A 64 81.84 -27.00 -4.84
C GLU A 64 80.81 -26.68 -3.75
N LEU A 65 81.20 -26.70 -2.47
CA LEU A 65 80.35 -26.34 -1.33
C LEU A 65 79.95 -24.85 -1.34
N GLN A 66 80.89 -23.95 -1.65
CA GLN A 66 80.60 -22.52 -1.79
C GLN A 66 79.62 -22.27 -2.94
N GLU A 67 79.81 -22.94 -4.08
CA GLU A 67 78.94 -22.79 -5.24
C GLU A 67 77.54 -23.36 -5.00
N SER A 68 77.41 -24.51 -4.30
CA SER A 68 76.10 -25.06 -3.94
C SER A 68 75.36 -24.16 -2.94
N THR A 69 76.07 -23.65 -1.93
CA THR A 69 75.51 -22.74 -0.92
C THR A 69 75.04 -21.43 -1.57
N ALA A 70 75.81 -20.88 -2.52
CA ALA A 70 75.43 -19.67 -3.24
C ALA A 70 74.15 -19.86 -4.09
N LYS A 71 74.01 -21.01 -4.76
CA LYS A 71 72.80 -21.35 -5.54
C LYS A 71 71.57 -21.47 -4.63
N GLU A 72 71.69 -22.12 -3.48
CA GLU A 72 70.61 -22.22 -2.50
C GLU A 72 70.21 -20.85 -1.93
N LEU A 73 71.19 -20.01 -1.61
CA LEU A 73 70.96 -18.66 -1.08
C LEU A 73 70.26 -17.76 -2.11
N GLN A 74 70.65 -17.85 -3.40
CA GLN A 74 69.96 -17.15 -4.48
C GLN A 74 68.50 -17.61 -4.63
N ALA A 75 68.27 -18.94 -4.64
CA ALA A 75 66.90 -19.49 -4.72
C ALA A 75 66.03 -19.05 -3.52
N LEU A 76 66.62 -18.99 -2.32
CA LEU A 76 65.93 -18.50 -1.13
C LEU A 76 65.56 -17.01 -1.25
N LYS A 77 66.47 -16.19 -1.78
CA LYS A 77 66.24 -14.77 -2.02
C LYS A 77 65.10 -14.52 -3.01
N GLU A 78 65.08 -15.25 -4.13
CA GLU A 78 64.00 -15.18 -5.11
C GLU A 78 62.65 -15.61 -4.52
N LYS A 79 62.64 -16.69 -3.71
CA LYS A 79 61.44 -17.13 -2.99
C LYS A 79 60.95 -16.09 -1.98
N GLN A 80 61.86 -15.41 -1.28
CA GLN A 80 61.53 -14.34 -0.36
C GLN A 80 60.89 -13.14 -1.08
N GLU A 81 61.45 -12.72 -2.21
CA GLU A 81 60.91 -11.62 -3.03
C GLU A 81 59.51 -11.96 -3.56
N ASN A 82 59.31 -13.17 -4.09
CA ASN A 82 58.02 -13.63 -4.58
C ASN A 82 56.97 -13.72 -3.46
N THR A 83 57.38 -14.11 -2.26
CA THR A 83 56.49 -14.12 -1.09
C THR A 83 56.10 -12.71 -0.67
N ALA A 84 57.05 -11.77 -0.66
CA ALA A 84 56.78 -10.37 -0.33
C ALA A 84 55.76 -9.74 -1.30
N LYS A 85 55.93 -9.95 -2.62
CA LYS A 85 54.98 -9.49 -3.65
C LYS A 85 53.57 -10.05 -3.44
N GLN A 86 53.45 -11.34 -3.10
CA GLN A 86 52.15 -11.95 -2.81
C GLN A 86 51.50 -11.35 -1.55
N VAL A 87 52.28 -11.09 -0.50
CA VAL A 87 51.78 -10.46 0.73
C VAL A 87 51.25 -9.06 0.47
N GLU A 88 51.92 -8.27 -0.39
CA GLU A 88 51.48 -6.93 -0.77
C GLU A 88 50.13 -6.97 -1.52
N ILE A 89 49.99 -7.89 -2.49
CA ILE A 89 48.73 -8.10 -3.21
C ILE A 89 47.59 -8.52 -2.26
N ILE A 90 47.86 -9.40 -1.29
CA ILE A 90 46.87 -9.82 -0.30
C ILE A 90 46.43 -8.64 0.56
N LYS A 91 47.37 -7.78 0.96
CA LYS A 91 47.09 -6.59 1.77
C LYS A 91 46.18 -5.60 1.03
N GLU A 92 46.45 -5.34 -0.25
CA GLU A 92 45.61 -4.46 -1.09
C GLU A 92 44.19 -5.03 -1.25
N LYS A 93 44.06 -6.34 -1.54
CA LYS A 93 42.75 -7.01 -1.64
C LYS A 93 41.97 -6.94 -0.33
N GLN A 94 42.64 -7.10 0.81
CA GLN A 94 42.03 -6.98 2.13
C GLN A 94 41.52 -5.55 2.38
N GLU A 95 42.31 -4.52 2.03
CA GLU A 95 41.92 -3.12 2.19
C GLU A 95 40.69 -2.77 1.33
N ASN A 96 40.69 -3.19 0.07
CA ASN A 96 39.56 -2.97 -0.84
C ASN A 96 38.29 -3.67 -0.34
N THR A 97 38.41 -4.90 0.15
CA THR A 97 37.28 -5.63 0.76
C THR A 97 36.76 -4.91 2.01
N SER A 98 37.66 -4.41 2.86
CA SER A 98 37.30 -3.65 4.07
C SER A 98 36.52 -2.37 3.73
N LYS A 99 36.96 -1.62 2.71
CA LYS A 99 36.26 -0.42 2.21
C LYS A 99 34.85 -0.76 1.73
N GLN A 100 34.71 -1.80 0.91
CA GLN A 100 33.41 -2.25 0.41
C GLN A 100 32.46 -2.65 1.55
N VAL A 101 32.95 -3.39 2.56
CA VAL A 101 32.15 -3.79 3.73
C VAL A 101 31.68 -2.58 4.53
N MET A 102 32.53 -1.55 4.71
CA MET A 102 32.12 -0.32 5.40
C MET A 102 31.02 0.43 4.64
N GLU A 103 31.13 0.52 3.32
CA GLU A 103 30.11 1.15 2.47
C GLU A 103 28.78 0.38 2.52
N MET A 104 28.84 -0.96 2.42
CA MET A 104 27.66 -1.82 2.58
C MET A 104 27.00 -1.60 3.95
N ASN A 105 27.77 -1.54 5.03
CA ASN A 105 27.22 -1.30 6.37
C ASN A 105 26.52 0.06 6.47
N LYS A 106 27.04 1.10 5.81
CA LYS A 106 26.38 2.41 5.75
C LYS A 106 25.03 2.32 5.04
N THR A 107 24.98 1.68 3.87
CA THR A 107 23.72 1.50 3.12
C THR A 107 22.68 0.69 3.90
N ILE A 108 23.11 -0.35 4.64
CA ILE A 108 22.22 -1.16 5.49
C ILE A 108 21.58 -0.31 6.60
N LEU A 109 22.34 0.60 7.22
CA LEU A 109 21.81 1.48 8.27
C LEU A 109 20.81 2.50 7.70
N GLU A 110 21.09 3.05 6.53
CA GLU A 110 20.18 3.95 5.82
C GLU A 110 18.86 3.24 5.48
N VAL A 111 18.93 2.08 4.83
CA VAL A 111 17.75 1.26 4.49
C VAL A 111 16.96 0.89 5.74
N LYS A 112 17.61 0.56 6.86
CA LYS A 112 16.92 0.26 8.11
C LYS A 112 16.11 1.45 8.62
N GLY A 113 16.65 2.67 8.54
CA GLY A 113 15.95 3.90 8.92
C GLY A 113 14.74 4.19 8.03
N GLU A 114 14.87 3.96 6.72
CA GLU A 114 13.76 4.07 5.77
C GLU A 114 12.65 3.06 6.07
N VAL A 115 13.01 1.80 6.35
CA VAL A 115 12.05 0.75 6.73
C VAL A 115 11.27 1.12 8.00
N ASP A 116 11.95 1.62 9.03
CA ASP A 116 11.28 2.05 10.27
C ASP A 116 10.32 3.22 10.03
N THR A 117 10.69 4.15 9.15
CA THR A 117 9.85 5.29 8.76
C THR A 117 8.61 4.82 7.99
N ILE A 118 8.79 3.94 7.00
CA ILE A 118 7.70 3.34 6.22
C ILE A 118 6.74 2.60 7.14
N LYS A 119 7.25 1.81 8.08
CA LYS A 119 6.44 1.07 9.04
C LYS A 119 5.57 2.00 9.90
N LYS A 120 6.14 3.11 10.35
CA LYS A 120 5.40 4.13 11.12
C LYS A 120 4.28 4.74 10.27
N THR A 121 4.60 5.22 9.06
CA THR A 121 3.61 5.79 8.15
C THR A 121 2.50 4.81 7.79
N GLN A 122 2.83 3.53 7.56
CA GLN A 122 1.84 2.49 7.27
C GLN A 122 0.88 2.28 8.45
N SER A 123 1.38 2.33 9.68
CA SER A 123 0.54 2.19 10.87
C SER A 123 -0.43 3.35 11.06
N GLU A 124 0.01 4.59 10.81
CA GLU A 124 -0.82 5.80 10.85
C GLU A 124 -1.91 5.76 9.78
N ALA A 125 -1.53 5.43 8.53
CA ALA A 125 -2.47 5.31 7.42
C ALA A 125 -3.55 4.23 7.67
N THR A 126 -3.17 3.11 8.29
CA THR A 126 -4.12 2.03 8.63
C THR A 126 -5.17 2.51 9.63
N LEU A 127 -4.76 3.27 10.65
CA LEU A 127 -5.68 3.86 11.63
C LEU A 127 -6.62 4.89 10.97
N GLU A 128 -6.10 5.75 10.10
CA GLU A 128 -6.93 6.72 9.38
C GLU A 128 -7.99 6.03 8.52
N ILE A 129 -7.61 5.00 7.76
CA ILE A 129 -8.55 4.19 6.95
C ILE A 129 -9.65 3.58 7.82
N GLU A 130 -9.30 3.02 8.99
CA GLU A 130 -10.29 2.45 9.91
C GLU A 130 -11.28 3.52 10.41
N THR A 131 -10.79 4.70 10.79
CA THR A 131 -11.66 5.80 11.25
C THR A 131 -12.61 6.29 10.17
N LEU A 132 -12.12 6.42 8.93
CA LEU A 132 -12.93 6.82 7.78
C LEU A 132 -13.98 5.74 7.44
N GLY A 133 -13.61 4.46 7.50
CA GLY A 133 -14.54 3.35 7.30
C GLY A 133 -15.70 3.38 8.30
N LYS A 134 -15.43 3.57 9.59
CA LYS A 134 -16.46 3.70 10.64
C LYS A 134 -17.38 4.91 10.40
N ARG A 135 -16.80 6.05 10.01
CA ARG A 135 -17.56 7.27 9.69
C ARG A 135 -18.45 7.06 8.47
N SER A 136 -17.94 6.44 7.41
CA SER A 136 -18.72 6.10 6.20
C SER A 136 -19.90 5.22 6.57
N GLY A 137 -19.68 4.14 7.34
CA GLY A 137 -20.76 3.24 7.75
C GLY A 137 -21.89 3.95 8.52
N THR A 138 -21.58 4.96 9.33
CA THR A 138 -22.59 5.76 10.04
C THR A 138 -23.37 6.67 9.10
N ILE A 139 -22.69 7.28 8.12
CA ILE A 139 -23.31 8.13 7.09
C ILE A 139 -24.20 7.28 6.18
N ASP A 140 -23.74 6.12 5.75
CA ASP A 140 -24.47 5.20 4.87
C ASP A 140 -25.76 4.72 5.54
N ALA A 141 -25.70 4.35 6.83
CA ALA A 141 -26.87 3.99 7.61
C ALA A 141 -27.86 5.17 7.75
N SER A 142 -27.35 6.38 8.01
CA SER A 142 -28.18 7.59 8.11
C SER A 142 -28.89 7.93 6.79
N ILE A 143 -28.18 7.84 5.66
CA ILE A 143 -28.75 8.08 4.32
C ILE A 143 -29.81 7.01 4.02
N SER A 144 -29.50 5.74 4.29
CA SER A 144 -30.44 4.63 4.07
C SER A 144 -31.75 4.82 4.85
N ASN A 145 -31.66 5.18 6.13
CA ASN A 145 -32.85 5.46 6.95
C ASN A 145 -33.69 6.62 6.39
N ARG A 146 -33.04 7.69 5.93
CA ARG A 146 -33.74 8.84 5.33
C ARG A 146 -34.41 8.49 4.01
N ILE A 147 -33.78 7.65 3.18
CA ILE A 147 -34.37 7.16 1.94
C ILE A 147 -35.62 6.34 2.25
N GLN A 148 -35.53 5.39 3.18
CA GLN A 148 -36.67 4.57 3.58
C GLN A 148 -37.85 5.43 4.09
N GLU A 149 -37.58 6.41 4.95
CA GLU A 149 -38.64 7.32 5.43
C GLU A 149 -39.33 8.08 4.28
N MET A 150 -38.54 8.53 3.29
CA MET A 150 -39.10 9.20 2.12
C MET A 150 -39.92 8.25 1.24
N GLU A 151 -39.47 7.02 1.05
CA GLU A 151 -40.20 5.98 0.30
C GLU A 151 -41.56 5.69 0.95
N GLU A 152 -41.61 5.53 2.27
CA GLU A 152 -42.86 5.31 3.02
C GLU A 152 -43.82 6.52 2.88
N ARG A 153 -43.29 7.75 2.97
CA ARG A 153 -44.09 8.97 2.79
C ARG A 153 -44.62 9.13 1.37
N ILE A 154 -43.83 8.78 0.36
CA ILE A 154 -44.25 8.82 -1.04
C ILE A 154 -45.36 7.80 -1.28
N SER A 155 -45.19 6.57 -0.79
CA SER A 155 -46.21 5.52 -0.92
C SER A 155 -47.55 5.94 -0.29
N GLY A 156 -47.54 6.51 0.93
CA GLY A 156 -48.77 7.00 1.54
C GLY A 156 -49.43 8.18 0.80
N ALA A 157 -48.62 9.02 0.13
CA ALA A 157 -49.13 10.10 -0.71
C ALA A 157 -49.75 9.58 -2.01
N GLU A 158 -49.16 8.55 -2.62
CA GLU A 158 -49.67 7.88 -3.82
C GLU A 158 -51.07 7.29 -3.56
N ASP A 159 -51.24 6.55 -2.46
CA ASP A 159 -52.54 6.00 -2.05
C ASP A 159 -53.59 7.11 -1.85
N SER A 160 -53.19 8.22 -1.24
CA SER A 160 -54.07 9.37 -1.00
C SER A 160 -54.51 10.04 -2.31
N ILE A 161 -53.59 10.16 -3.28
CA ILE A 161 -53.87 10.73 -4.60
C ILE A 161 -54.85 9.82 -5.37
N GLU A 162 -54.68 8.51 -5.31
CA GLU A 162 -55.60 7.55 -5.95
C GLU A 162 -57.03 7.67 -5.37
N ASN A 163 -57.15 7.79 -4.04
CA ASN A 163 -58.45 8.02 -3.38
C ASN A 163 -59.10 9.35 -3.78
N ILE A 164 -58.31 10.41 -3.99
CA ILE A 164 -58.83 11.70 -4.47
C ILE A 164 -59.31 11.58 -5.92
N ASP A 165 -58.55 10.91 -6.80
CA ASP A 165 -58.92 10.73 -8.21
C ASP A 165 -60.25 9.97 -8.36
N THR A 166 -60.43 8.89 -7.59
CA THR A 166 -61.70 8.13 -7.57
C THR A 166 -62.86 9.00 -7.10
N THR A 167 -62.69 9.77 -6.02
CA THR A 167 -63.70 10.70 -5.49
C THR A 167 -64.06 11.78 -6.51
N VAL A 168 -63.08 12.35 -7.21
CA VAL A 168 -63.30 13.36 -8.26
C VAL A 168 -64.09 12.75 -9.44
N LYS A 169 -63.75 11.53 -9.85
CA LYS A 169 -64.49 10.79 -10.90
C LYS A 169 -65.95 10.53 -10.50
N GLU A 170 -66.23 10.24 -9.24
CA GLU A 170 -67.61 10.08 -8.76
C GLU A 170 -68.36 11.41 -8.73
N ASN A 171 -67.75 12.46 -8.19
CA ASN A 171 -68.36 13.79 -8.13
C ASN A 171 -68.68 14.35 -9.52
N THR A 172 -67.83 14.11 -10.51
CA THR A 172 -68.10 14.52 -11.90
C THR A 172 -69.29 13.77 -12.51
N LYS A 173 -69.48 12.48 -12.18
CA LYS A 173 -70.70 11.73 -12.55
C LYS A 173 -71.94 12.32 -11.86
N CYS A 174 -71.89 12.55 -10.56
CA CYS A 174 -72.99 13.16 -9.80
C CYS A 174 -73.39 14.54 -10.33
N LYS A 175 -72.40 15.41 -10.64
CA LYS A 175 -72.64 16.72 -11.24
C LYS A 175 -73.41 16.62 -12.56
N ARG A 176 -73.03 15.67 -13.42
CA ARG A 176 -73.71 15.44 -14.72
C ARG A 176 -75.17 15.05 -14.53
N ILE A 177 -75.44 14.12 -13.62
CA ILE A 177 -76.81 13.66 -13.30
C ILE A 177 -77.64 14.83 -12.74
N LEU A 178 -77.07 15.61 -11.83
CA LEU A 178 -77.76 16.76 -11.25
C LEU A 178 -78.14 17.81 -12.31
N THR A 179 -77.23 18.12 -13.23
CA THR A 179 -77.51 19.03 -14.36
C THR A 179 -78.63 18.50 -15.24
N GLN A 180 -78.64 17.20 -15.55
CA GLN A 180 -79.71 16.57 -16.32
C GLN A 180 -81.06 16.66 -15.61
N ASN A 181 -81.10 16.38 -14.30
CA ASN A 181 -82.33 16.46 -13.51
C ASN A 181 -82.91 17.88 -13.47
N ILE A 182 -82.05 18.91 -13.31
CA ILE A 182 -82.48 20.31 -13.36
C ILE A 182 -83.10 20.65 -14.72
N GLN A 183 -82.47 20.21 -15.81
CA GLN A 183 -82.99 20.44 -17.15
C GLN A 183 -84.38 19.82 -17.33
N VAL A 184 -84.54 18.56 -16.92
CA VAL A 184 -85.83 17.85 -16.97
C VAL A 184 -86.91 18.58 -16.17
N ILE A 185 -86.59 19.09 -14.97
CA ILE A 185 -87.52 19.86 -14.15
C ILE A 185 -87.90 21.18 -14.84
N GLN A 186 -86.92 21.92 -15.37
CA GLN A 186 -87.18 23.18 -16.09
C GLN A 186 -88.06 22.96 -17.32
N ASP A 187 -87.81 21.91 -18.09
CA ASP A 187 -88.59 21.54 -19.27
C ASP A 187 -90.02 21.13 -18.87
N THR A 188 -90.16 20.39 -17.78
CA THR A 188 -91.47 19.99 -17.25
C THR A 188 -92.29 21.20 -16.78
N MET A 189 -91.67 22.14 -16.08
CA MET A 189 -92.33 23.38 -15.61
C MET A 189 -92.73 24.29 -16.77
N ARG A 190 -91.95 24.34 -17.85
CA ARG A 190 -92.24 25.16 -19.03
C ARG A 190 -93.22 24.51 -20.01
N ARG A 191 -93.52 23.22 -19.86
CA ARG A 191 -94.34 22.44 -20.80
C ARG A 191 -95.73 23.04 -21.04
N GLN A 192 -96.33 23.68 -20.03
CA GLN A 192 -97.64 24.32 -20.15
C GLN A 192 -97.56 25.82 -20.50
N ASN A 193 -96.35 26.39 -20.56
CA ASN A 193 -96.16 27.80 -20.84
C ASN A 193 -96.15 28.03 -22.35
N LEU A 194 -96.87 29.06 -22.80
CA LEU A 194 -96.88 29.51 -24.19
C LEU A 194 -96.14 30.85 -24.30
N ARG A 195 -95.27 30.97 -25.30
CA ARG A 195 -94.60 32.24 -25.60
C ARG A 195 -95.20 32.82 -26.87
N ILE A 196 -95.88 33.96 -26.74
CA ILE A 196 -96.44 34.69 -27.86
C ILE A 196 -95.50 35.85 -28.17
N ILE A 197 -95.07 35.96 -29.42
CA ILE A 197 -94.10 36.97 -29.89
C ILE A 197 -94.78 37.90 -30.91
N GLY A 198 -94.25 39.13 -31.04
CA GLY A 198 -94.75 40.10 -32.01
C GLY A 198 -96.02 40.83 -31.59
N ILE A 199 -96.28 40.93 -30.28
CA ILE A 199 -97.38 41.75 -29.75
C ILE A 199 -96.96 43.22 -29.73
N ASP A 200 -97.83 44.10 -30.23
CA ASP A 200 -97.63 45.56 -30.20
C ASP A 200 -97.93 46.13 -28.81
N GLU A 201 -96.97 46.81 -28.20
CA GLU A 201 -97.03 47.37 -26.83
C GLU A 201 -97.74 48.74 -26.78
N ASN A 202 -98.91 48.84 -27.42
CA ASN A 202 -99.70 50.07 -27.42
C ASN A 202 -100.47 50.29 -26.09
N GLU A 203 -101.08 51.47 -25.91
CA GLU A 203 -101.81 51.83 -24.67
C GLU A 203 -102.90 50.81 -24.30
N ASP A 204 -103.48 50.15 -25.30
CA ASP A 204 -104.48 49.11 -25.16
C ASP A 204 -103.91 47.82 -24.52
N PHE A 205 -102.64 47.49 -24.80
CA PHE A 205 -101.90 46.40 -24.14
C PHE A 205 -101.76 46.68 -22.64
N GLN A 206 -101.34 47.90 -22.30
CA GLN A 206 -101.10 48.29 -20.91
C GLN A 206 -102.39 48.42 -20.09
N LEU A 207 -103.50 48.87 -20.70
CA LEU A 207 -104.78 49.05 -20.01
C LEU A 207 -105.56 47.74 -19.83
N LYS A 208 -105.52 46.83 -20.81
CA LYS A 208 -106.33 45.59 -20.79
C LYS A 208 -105.58 44.36 -20.27
N GLY A 209 -104.24 44.42 -20.26
CA GLY A 209 -103.36 43.38 -19.73
C GLY A 209 -103.22 42.15 -20.65
N PRO A 210 -102.20 41.31 -20.40
CA PRO A 210 -101.80 40.22 -21.31
C PRO A 210 -102.85 39.12 -21.44
N ALA A 211 -103.61 38.82 -20.37
CA ALA A 211 -104.67 37.81 -20.40
C ALA A 211 -105.80 38.17 -21.39
N ASN A 212 -106.18 39.45 -21.46
CA ASN A 212 -107.23 39.90 -22.37
C ASN A 212 -106.78 39.80 -23.83
N ILE A 213 -105.50 40.06 -24.08
CA ILE A 213 -104.90 39.99 -25.42
C ILE A 213 -104.84 38.55 -25.89
N PHE A 214 -104.46 37.61 -25.01
CA PHE A 214 -104.53 36.18 -25.30
C PHE A 214 -105.93 35.76 -25.75
N ASN A 215 -106.97 36.15 -25.00
CA ASN A 215 -108.35 35.82 -25.34
C ASN A 215 -108.76 36.36 -26.73
N LYS A 216 -108.38 37.61 -27.05
CA LYS A 216 -108.63 38.21 -28.37
C LYS A 216 -107.94 37.42 -29.49
N ILE A 217 -106.67 37.02 -29.30
CA ILE A 217 -105.92 36.20 -30.27
C ILE A 217 -106.62 34.87 -30.52
N ILE A 218 -107.09 34.20 -29.46
CA ILE A 218 -107.81 32.92 -29.58
C ILE A 218 -109.16 33.10 -30.29
N GLU A 219 -109.90 34.17 -30.01
CA GLU A 219 -111.17 34.46 -30.71
C GLU A 219 -111.00 34.68 -32.21
N GLU A 220 -109.99 35.48 -32.58
CA GLU A 220 -109.74 35.84 -33.97
C GLU A 220 -109.19 34.67 -34.79
N ASN A 221 -108.32 33.83 -34.19
CA ASN A 221 -107.60 32.78 -34.93
C ASN A 221 -108.14 31.36 -34.69
N PHE A 222 -108.71 31.08 -33.51
CA PHE A 222 -109.13 29.74 -33.09
C PHE A 222 -110.53 29.71 -32.45
N PRO A 223 -111.58 30.17 -33.17
CA PRO A 223 -112.91 30.37 -32.59
C PRO A 223 -113.57 29.08 -32.07
N ASN A 224 -113.20 27.91 -32.61
CA ASN A 224 -113.71 26.61 -32.15
C ASN A 224 -113.13 26.22 -30.79
N ILE A 225 -111.84 26.49 -30.56
CA ILE A 225 -111.15 26.15 -29.31
C ILE A 225 -111.80 26.87 -28.14
N LYS A 226 -112.18 28.14 -28.32
CA LYS A 226 -112.86 28.92 -27.28
C LYS A 226 -114.22 28.34 -26.87
N LYS A 227 -114.94 27.70 -27.79
CA LYS A 227 -116.27 27.13 -27.52
C LYS A 227 -116.19 25.76 -26.87
N GLU A 228 -115.21 24.95 -27.27
CA GLU A 228 -115.08 23.56 -26.84
C GLU A 228 -114.25 23.39 -25.56
N MET A 229 -113.32 24.29 -25.30
CA MET A 229 -112.37 24.15 -24.20
C MET A 229 -112.30 25.43 -23.34
N PRO A 230 -112.72 25.39 -22.07
CA PRO A 230 -112.54 26.52 -21.17
C PRO A 230 -111.05 26.70 -20.88
N MET A 231 -110.46 27.81 -21.36
CA MET A 231 -109.07 28.16 -21.10
C MET A 231 -108.93 28.86 -19.75
N ILE A 232 -108.06 28.32 -18.90
CA ILE A 232 -107.70 28.92 -17.61
C ILE A 232 -106.26 29.41 -17.72
N ILE A 233 -106.07 30.71 -17.57
CA ILE A 233 -104.75 31.33 -17.51
C ILE A 233 -104.33 31.37 -16.05
N GLN A 234 -103.27 30.66 -15.71
CA GLN A 234 -102.75 30.64 -14.34
C GLN A 234 -101.94 31.92 -14.03
N GLU A 235 -101.09 32.33 -14.96
CA GLU A 235 -100.27 33.54 -14.87
C GLU A 235 -100.00 34.05 -16.29
N ALA A 236 -99.97 35.36 -16.49
CA ALA A 236 -99.60 35.99 -17.75
C ALA A 236 -98.85 37.29 -17.47
N TYR A 237 -97.76 37.50 -18.22
CA TYR A 237 -96.86 38.63 -18.11
C TYR A 237 -96.37 39.05 -19.50
#